data_AF-A0A0V0GG68-F1
#
_entry.id   AF-A0A0V0GG68-F1
#
_cell.length_a   1.000
_cell.length_b   1.000
_cell.length_c   1.000
_cell.angle_alpha   90.00
_cell.angle_beta   90.00
_cell.angle_gamma   90.00
#
_symmetry.space_group_name_H-M   'P 1'
#
loop_
_entity.id
_entity.type
_entity.pdbx_description
1 polymer ?
#
loop_
_entity_poly.entity_id
_entity_poly.type
_entity_poly.pdbx_seq_one_letter_code
_entity_poly.pdbx_strand_id
1 'polypeptide(L)'
;MSPSVARGTLNLRRITIENCVSMEEVITEEEQQGEGIMTLFPLLEKLHLQTLPKLGHFFLTEHALKFPFLKQVTKYGCPEMKTFVQ
;
A
#
# COMPACT_ATOMS: atom_id res chain seq x y z
N MET A 1 -0.46 -0.02 -23.79
CA MET A 1 0.60 -0.19 -22.77
C MET A 1 0.10 -1.26 -21.82
N SER A 2 0.79 -2.39 -21.71
CA SER A 2 0.38 -3.43 -20.76
C SER A 2 0.59 -2.88 -19.35
N PRO A 3 -0.42 -2.91 -18.45
CA PRO A 3 -0.16 -2.64 -17.05
C PRO A 3 0.74 -3.77 -16.57
N SER A 4 2.02 -3.45 -16.31
CA SER A 4 2.92 -4.37 -15.64
C SER A 4 2.52 -4.42 -14.16
N VAL A 5 1.41 -5.12 -13.88
CA VAL A 5 1.02 -5.43 -12.52
C VAL A 5 2.10 -6.36 -11.98
N ALA A 6 2.94 -5.85 -11.09
CA ALA A 6 3.83 -6.70 -10.32
C ALA A 6 2.91 -7.61 -9.49
N ARG A 7 2.77 -8.89 -9.88
CA ARG A 7 2.15 -9.89 -9.01
C ARG A 7 2.90 -9.80 -7.69
N GLY A 8 2.19 -9.38 -6.64
CA GLY A 8 2.79 -9.08 -5.36
C GLY A 8 3.72 -10.21 -4.93
N THR A 9 4.94 -9.83 -4.58
CA THR A 9 5.98 -10.78 -4.22
C THR A 9 5.63 -11.38 -2.86
N LEU A 10 5.27 -12.66 -2.85
CA LEU A 10 4.79 -13.39 -1.67
C LEU A 10 5.71 -13.32 -0.44
N ASN A 11 7.00 -13.03 -0.65
CA ASN A 11 8.01 -12.95 0.40
C ASN A 11 8.39 -11.53 0.82
N LEU A 12 7.68 -10.51 0.33
CA LEU A 12 8.07 -9.13 0.57
C LEU A 12 7.61 -8.65 1.93
N ARG A 13 8.60 -8.33 2.77
CA ARG A 13 8.42 -7.96 4.19
C ARG A 13 8.51 -6.46 4.42
N ARG A 14 9.04 -5.69 3.46
CA ARG A 14 9.21 -4.23 3.59
C ARG A 14 8.89 -3.53 2.28
N ILE A 15 8.03 -2.53 2.35
CA ILE A 15 7.76 -1.57 1.27
C ILE A 15 8.26 -0.20 1.71
N THR A 16 8.99 0.46 0.82
CA THR A 16 9.47 1.84 0.97
C THR A 16 9.11 2.61 -0.29
N ILE A 17 8.33 3.67 -0.15
CA ILE A 17 7.93 4.56 -1.25
C ILE A 17 8.28 5.98 -0.83
N GLU A 18 9.13 6.64 -1.61
CA GLU A 18 9.64 7.96 -1.29
C GLU A 18 9.60 8.89 -2.50
N ASN A 19 9.30 10.16 -2.27
CA ASN A 19 9.41 11.26 -3.24
C ASN A 19 8.59 11.07 -4.54
N CYS A 20 7.49 10.29 -4.48
CA CYS A 20 6.58 10.11 -5.60
C CYS A 20 5.46 11.16 -5.55
N VAL A 21 5.75 12.34 -6.10
CA VAL A 21 4.86 13.53 -6.01
C VAL A 21 3.54 13.41 -6.78
N SER A 22 3.47 12.51 -7.75
CA SER A 22 2.28 12.28 -8.59
C SER A 22 1.49 11.04 -8.20
N MET A 23 1.93 10.30 -7.18
CA MET A 23 1.29 9.03 -6.79
C MET A 23 0.04 9.30 -5.96
N GLU A 24 -1.11 8.85 -6.47
CA GLU A 24 -2.42 9.02 -5.84
C GLU A 24 -2.84 7.78 -5.05
N GLU A 25 -2.49 6.59 -5.58
CA GLU A 25 -2.82 5.29 -5.03
C GLU A 25 -1.62 4.34 -5.18
N VAL A 26 -1.45 3.40 -4.24
CA VAL A 26 -0.44 2.33 -4.34
C VAL A 26 -1.05 1.01 -4.83
N ILE A 27 -2.26 0.69 -4.37
CA ILE A 27 -3.01 -0.50 -4.75
C ILE A 27 -4.39 -0.02 -5.23
N THR A 28 -4.72 -0.33 -6.47
CA THR A 28 -5.96 0.10 -7.15
C THR A 28 -7.16 -0.75 -6.74
N GLU A 29 -8.39 -0.28 -6.94
CA GLU A 29 -9.61 -1.04 -6.60
C GLU A 29 -9.73 -2.37 -7.36
N GLU A 30 -9.25 -2.42 -8.61
CA GLU A 30 -9.25 -3.64 -9.43
C GLU A 30 -8.39 -4.75 -8.80
N GLU A 31 -7.28 -4.38 -8.17
CA GLU A 31 -6.39 -5.29 -7.44
C GLU A 31 -7.00 -5.73 -6.09
N GLN A 32 -8.06 -5.06 -5.65
CA GLN A 32 -8.75 -5.25 -4.38
C GLN A 32 -10.01 -6.11 -4.47
N GLN A 33 -10.74 -6.05 -5.59
CA GLN A 33 -12.02 -6.75 -5.80
C GLN A 33 -11.91 -8.29 -6.01
N GLY A 34 -10.70 -8.87 -6.05
CA GLY A 34 -10.49 -10.32 -6.09
C GLY A 34 -10.15 -10.93 -4.71
N GLU A 35 -9.80 -12.24 -4.66
CA GLU A 35 -9.14 -12.87 -3.49
C GLU A 35 -7.78 -12.20 -3.11
N GLY A 36 -7.39 -11.15 -3.83
CA GLY A 36 -6.03 -10.71 -4.10
C GLY A 36 -5.31 -9.95 -2.98
N ILE A 37 -6.00 -9.23 -2.09
CA ILE A 37 -5.28 -8.36 -1.13
C ILE A 37 -4.41 -9.16 -0.16
N MET A 38 -4.93 -10.30 0.33
CA MET A 38 -4.12 -11.21 1.16
C MET A 38 -2.98 -11.86 0.37
N THR A 39 -3.03 -11.84 -0.96
CA THR A 39 -2.04 -12.47 -1.83
C THR A 39 -0.94 -11.53 -2.34
N LEU A 40 -1.13 -10.21 -2.27
CA LEU A 40 -0.12 -9.28 -2.79
C LEU A 40 1.12 -9.24 -1.89
N PHE A 41 0.93 -9.04 -0.58
CA PHE A 41 2.04 -8.98 0.37
C PHE A 41 1.67 -9.69 1.69
N PRO A 42 1.45 -11.02 1.66
CA PRO A 42 1.00 -11.78 2.83
C PRO A 42 1.97 -11.68 4.01
N LEU A 43 3.25 -11.41 3.76
CA LEU A 43 4.31 -11.32 4.76
C LEU A 43 4.78 -9.89 5.04
N LEU A 44 4.03 -8.87 4.62
CA LEU A 44 4.43 -7.47 4.83
C LEU A 44 4.53 -7.15 6.32
N GLU A 45 5.69 -6.66 6.75
CA GLU A 45 5.94 -6.29 8.14
C GLU A 45 6.15 -4.80 8.35
N LYS A 46 6.69 -4.12 7.32
CA LYS A 46 7.09 -2.72 7.42
C LYS A 46 6.66 -1.93 6.19
N LEU A 47 6.02 -0.80 6.43
CA LEU A 47 5.61 0.14 5.39
C LEU A 47 6.14 1.54 5.70
N HIS A 48 6.97 2.07 4.81
CA HIS A 48 7.53 3.42 4.87
C HIS A 48 7.04 4.26 3.69
N LEU A 49 6.43 5.39 3.99
CA LEU A 49 5.86 6.34 3.03
C LEU A 49 6.43 7.73 3.31
N GLN A 50 7.12 8.31 2.33
CA GLN A 50 7.78 9.61 2.48
C GLN A 50 7.56 10.54 1.30
N THR A 51 7.18 11.80 1.55
CA THR A 51 7.04 12.84 0.52
C THR A 51 6.12 12.38 -0.62
N LEU A 52 4.87 12.03 -0.25
CA LEU A 52 3.82 11.58 -1.17
C LEU A 52 2.63 12.54 -1.04
N PRO A 53 2.72 13.76 -1.59
CA PRO A 53 1.75 14.83 -1.39
C PRO A 53 0.32 14.44 -1.78
N LYS A 54 0.17 13.71 -2.89
CA LYS A 54 -1.10 13.32 -3.49
C LYS A 54 -1.62 11.94 -3.06
N LEU A 55 -0.86 11.21 -2.23
CA LEU A 55 -1.24 9.85 -1.89
C LEU A 55 -2.47 9.91 -0.96
N GLY A 56 -3.62 9.49 -1.48
CA GLY A 56 -4.87 9.48 -0.73
C GLY A 56 -4.98 8.26 0.18
N HIS A 57 -4.60 7.09 -0.32
CA HIS A 57 -4.65 5.83 0.42
C HIS A 57 -3.61 4.83 -0.10
N PHE A 58 -3.19 3.92 0.77
CA PHE A 58 -2.31 2.81 0.38
C PHE A 58 -3.12 1.57 -0.06
N PHE A 59 -4.27 1.33 0.59
CA PHE A 59 -5.31 0.34 0.24
C PHE A 59 -6.68 0.93 0.62
N LEU A 60 -7.79 0.36 0.15
CA LEU A 60 -9.12 0.73 0.67
C LEU A 60 -9.31 0.20 2.09
N THR A 61 -9.84 1.06 2.96
CA THR A 61 -9.89 0.88 4.42
C THR A 61 -10.59 -0.42 4.86
N GLU A 62 -11.56 -0.91 4.09
CA GLU A 62 -12.26 -2.19 4.34
C GLU A 62 -11.37 -3.43 4.22
N HIS A 63 -10.12 -3.26 3.77
CA HIS A 63 -9.16 -4.32 3.56
C HIS A 63 -7.88 -4.17 4.38
N ALA A 64 -7.78 -3.11 5.17
CA ALA A 64 -6.65 -2.84 6.07
C ALA A 64 -6.36 -4.00 7.04
N LEU A 65 -7.42 -4.71 7.45
CA LEU A 65 -7.38 -5.86 8.36
C LEU A 65 -6.68 -7.11 7.77
N LYS A 66 -6.25 -7.06 6.50
CA LYS A 66 -5.70 -8.21 5.76
C LYS A 66 -4.16 -8.35 5.80
N PHE A 67 -3.44 -7.52 6.57
CA PHE A 67 -1.98 -7.64 6.74
C PHE A 67 -1.61 -8.19 8.13
N PRO A 68 -1.70 -9.52 8.36
CA PRO A 68 -1.56 -10.11 9.69
C PRO A 68 -0.17 -9.92 10.32
N PHE A 69 0.85 -9.63 9.52
CA PHE A 69 2.23 -9.46 10.00
C PHE A 69 2.71 -8.00 9.99
N LEU A 70 1.85 -7.04 9.67
CA LEU A 70 2.25 -5.63 9.62
C LEU A 70 2.52 -5.12 11.03
N LYS A 71 3.80 -4.84 11.32
CA LYS A 71 4.28 -4.41 12.64
C LYS A 71 4.55 -2.92 12.70
N GLN A 72 4.90 -2.31 11.57
CA GLN A 72 5.36 -0.93 11.54
C GLN A 72 4.86 -0.20 10.31
N VAL A 73 4.26 0.95 10.56
CA VAL A 73 3.86 1.91 9.55
C VAL A 73 4.49 3.25 9.89
N THR A 74 5.19 3.85 8.93
CA THR A 74 5.80 5.17 9.08
C THR A 74 5.41 6.03 7.89
N LYS A 75 4.92 7.24 8.17
CA LYS A 75 4.44 8.19 7.18
C LYS A 75 5.03 9.57 7.47
N TYR A 76 5.68 10.18 6.48
CA TYR A 76 6.22 11.54 6.59
C TYR A 76 5.93 12.32 5.31
N GLY A 77 5.37 13.53 5.40
CA GLY A 77 5.09 14.33 4.21
C GLY A 77 4.04 13.72 3.26
N CYS A 78 2.98 13.11 3.82
CA CYS A 78 1.83 12.58 3.06
C CYS A 78 0.53 13.21 3.61
N PRO A 79 0.21 14.46 3.21
CA PRO A 79 -0.88 15.27 3.76
C PRO A 79 -2.27 14.78 3.32
N GLU A 80 -2.41 14.25 2.10
CA GLU A 80 -3.69 13.76 1.58
C GLU A 80 -4.09 12.38 2.13
N MET A 81 -3.14 11.66 2.72
CA MET A 81 -3.38 10.34 3.29
C MET A 81 -4.08 10.45 4.64
N LYS A 82 -5.42 10.36 4.65
CA LYS A 82 -6.26 10.64 5.82
C LYS A 82 -6.36 9.50 6.83
N THR A 83 -6.29 8.25 6.38
CA THR A 83 -6.43 7.07 7.25
C THR A 83 -5.41 6.00 6.87
N PHE A 84 -4.89 5.29 7.87
CA PHE A 84 -4.14 4.05 7.65
C PHE A 84 -4.99 2.83 8.02
N VAL A 85 -5.84 2.99 9.02
CA VAL A 85 -6.89 2.09 9.49
C VAL A 85 -7.83 3.01 10.27
N GLN A 86 -9.14 2.82 10.18
CA GLN A 86 -10.08 3.36 11.17
C GLN A 86 -10.59 2.20 12.02
#